data_AF-A0A0D0BP47-F1
#
_entry.id   AF-A0A0D0BP47-F1
#
_cell.length_a   1.000
_cell.length_b   1.000
_cell.length_c   1.000
_cell.angle_alpha   90.00
_cell.angle_beta   90.00
_cell.angle_gamma   90.00
#
_symmetry.space_group_name_H-M   'P 1'
#
loop_
_entity.id
_entity.type
_entity.pdbx_description
1 polymer ?
#
loop_
_entity_poly.entity_id
_entity_poly.type
_entity_poly.pdbx_seq_one_letter_code
_entity_poly.pdbx_strand_id
1 'polypeptide(L)'
;MVQQLESDDDKLIVTLILHSGWLAFANLFIGVCIASRLPKWTLHLSFAFIVSGCLFAVCCRTGQATIDYTLGSVLGTSIFNAFHLLVLAEPAKQYRHRLDDSQEGPNNLSWVKRVYWGCCVSASVRGVGWNFQAPHLPKPQRMGRVKFFFHAINQLLFYFLVHDLAQTLSRTVPYLHLDHTHNSHDFSIRSLPYTKRVLCTVTWLVGACSGIQLCYYSIALVWVGTGWFSSEECPPLFGDWRETYSVRNFWGYPQRMGRVKFFFHAINQLLFYFLVHDLAQTLSRTVPYLHLDHTHNSHDFSIRSLPYTKRVLCTVTWLVGACSGIQLCYYSIALVWVGTGWFSSEECPPLFGDWRETYSVRNFWGKTWHQFVRRFALAPGKKLVQTLRIPPKSPTAAFLKLYTAFLVSGTVHFIGDLMVRKPEYYGVSILFFTLQAVGITIEELLKFFVRRYGHGWDRTLPDWVGKGVGKTWHQFVRRFALAPGKKLVQTLRIPPKSPTAAFLKLYTAFLVSGTVHFIGDLMVRKPEYYGVSILFFTLQAVGITIEELLKFFVRRYGHGWDRTLPDWVGKGVGYVWVLYWLTLTMPVLIDPATEVGFDKESLIPVSPVKILFSLYSPPAFTFS
;
A
#
# COMPACT_ATOMS: atom_id res chain seq x y z
N MET A 1 -19.38 20.26 -33.43
CA MET A 1 -17.92 20.16 -33.61
C MET A 1 -17.42 18.72 -33.51
N VAL A 2 -17.32 18.06 -32.34
CA VAL A 2 -16.83 16.66 -32.25
C VAL A 2 -17.68 15.67 -33.06
N GLN A 3 -19.01 15.80 -33.01
CA GLN A 3 -19.93 14.96 -33.81
C GLN A 3 -19.85 15.19 -35.33
N GLN A 4 -19.21 16.28 -35.77
CA GLN A 4 -19.08 16.63 -37.18
C GLN A 4 -17.72 16.20 -37.77
N LEU A 5 -16.84 15.62 -36.95
CA LEU A 5 -15.58 15.04 -37.44
C LEU A 5 -15.87 13.71 -38.12
N GLU A 6 -15.32 13.50 -39.31
CA GLU A 6 -15.55 12.27 -40.09
C GLU A 6 -14.62 11.13 -39.65
N SER A 7 -13.38 11.46 -39.26
CA SER A 7 -12.38 10.49 -38.79
C SER A 7 -12.53 10.16 -37.29
N ASP A 8 -12.48 8.87 -36.96
CA ASP A 8 -12.53 8.40 -35.57
C ASP A 8 -11.26 8.76 -34.77
N ASP A 9 -10.10 8.85 -35.43
CA ASP A 9 -8.86 9.31 -34.81
C ASP A 9 -8.94 10.80 -34.43
N ASP A 10 -9.56 11.63 -35.29
CA ASP A 10 -9.76 13.05 -35.00
C ASP A 10 -10.75 13.24 -33.85
N LYS A 11 -11.83 12.44 -33.80
CA LYS A 11 -12.77 12.44 -32.67
C LYS A 11 -12.08 12.06 -31.36
N LEU A 12 -11.22 11.05 -31.40
CA LEU A 12 -10.45 10.60 -30.24
C LEU A 12 -9.54 11.72 -29.73
N ILE A 13 -8.68 12.26 -30.60
CA ILE A 13 -7.69 13.29 -30.23
C ILE A 13 -8.39 14.55 -29.70
N VAL A 14 -9.38 15.07 -30.41
CA VAL A 14 -10.11 16.29 -30.01
C VAL A 14 -10.83 16.07 -28.68
N THR A 15 -11.47 14.92 -28.49
CA THR A 15 -12.16 14.61 -27.23
C THR A 15 -11.19 14.50 -26.07
N LEU A 16 -10.03 13.85 -26.25
CA LEU A 16 -8.99 13.76 -25.21
C LEU A 16 -8.43 15.15 -24.84
N ILE A 17 -8.23 16.03 -25.83
CA ILE A 17 -7.78 17.41 -25.60
C ILE A 17 -8.84 18.18 -24.79
N LEU A 18 -10.12 18.09 -25.17
CA LEU A 18 -11.21 18.78 -24.47
C LEU A 18 -11.34 18.32 -23.01
N HIS A 19 -11.30 17.00 -22.77
CA HIS A 19 -11.35 16.46 -21.41
C HIS A 19 -10.14 16.85 -20.59
N SER A 20 -8.93 16.75 -21.15
CA SER A 20 -7.70 17.14 -20.46
C SER A 20 -7.69 18.64 -20.13
N GLY A 21 -8.14 19.48 -21.07
CA GLY A 21 -8.30 20.92 -20.88
C GLY A 21 -9.31 21.25 -19.78
N TRP A 22 -10.47 20.59 -19.79
CA TRP A 22 -11.48 20.73 -18.73
C TRP A 22 -10.94 20.33 -17.35
N LEU A 23 -10.25 19.19 -17.23
CA LEU A 23 -9.69 18.73 -15.96
C LEU A 23 -8.60 19.68 -15.43
N ALA A 24 -7.74 20.19 -16.31
CA ALA A 24 -6.75 21.20 -15.94
C ALA A 24 -7.41 22.51 -15.46
N PHE A 25 -8.43 22.98 -16.19
CA PHE A 25 -9.22 24.14 -15.81
C PHE A 25 -9.93 23.92 -14.45
N ALA A 26 -10.61 22.80 -14.26
CA ALA A 26 -11.29 22.46 -13.02
C ALA A 26 -10.32 22.46 -11.83
N ASN A 27 -9.13 21.88 -11.99
CA ASN A 27 -8.11 21.89 -10.95
C ASN A 27 -7.62 23.31 -10.61
N LEU A 28 -7.37 24.13 -11.63
CA LEU A 28 -7.00 25.54 -11.45
C LEU A 28 -8.11 26.33 -10.77
N PHE A 29 -9.35 26.15 -11.21
CA PHE A 29 -10.53 26.82 -10.66
C PHE A 29 -10.75 26.48 -9.18
N ILE A 30 -10.60 25.19 -8.80
CA ILE A 30 -10.61 24.77 -7.39
C ILE A 30 -9.49 25.47 -6.61
N GLY A 31 -8.27 25.52 -7.17
CA GLY A 31 -7.14 26.22 -6.57
C GLY A 31 -7.41 27.71 -6.33
N VAL A 32 -8.01 28.41 -7.30
CA VAL A 32 -8.44 29.80 -7.19
C VAL A 32 -9.50 29.98 -6.12
N CYS A 33 -10.52 29.12 -6.08
CA CYS A 33 -11.58 29.17 -5.06
C CYS A 33 -11.00 29.02 -3.64
N ILE A 34 -10.06 28.10 -3.43
CA ILE A 34 -9.36 27.90 -2.16
C ILE A 34 -8.52 29.14 -1.80
N ALA A 35 -7.79 29.70 -2.76
CA ALA A 35 -6.88 30.83 -2.55
C ALA A 35 -7.59 32.15 -2.25
N SER A 36 -8.81 32.33 -2.79
CA SER A 36 -9.63 33.54 -2.68
C SER A 36 -10.46 33.63 -1.41
N ARG A 37 -10.47 32.59 -0.56
CA ARG A 37 -11.18 32.58 0.74
C ARG A 37 -12.65 32.99 0.65
N LEU A 38 -13.31 32.50 -0.39
CA LEU A 38 -14.69 32.86 -0.68
C LEU A 38 -15.63 32.37 0.45
N PRO A 39 -16.76 33.05 0.69
CA PRO A 39 -17.76 32.59 1.63
C PRO A 39 -18.37 31.25 1.17
N LYS A 40 -18.91 30.47 2.11
CA LYS A 40 -19.37 29.09 1.84
C LYS A 40 -20.40 28.99 0.72
N TRP A 41 -21.33 29.94 0.61
CA TRP A 41 -22.33 29.96 -0.45
C TRP A 41 -21.68 30.06 -1.84
N THR A 42 -20.64 30.89 -2.00
CA THR A 42 -19.90 31.01 -3.27
C THR A 42 -19.15 29.72 -3.57
N LEU A 43 -18.56 29.06 -2.57
CA LEU A 43 -17.92 27.75 -2.75
C LEU A 43 -18.92 26.67 -3.19
N HIS A 44 -20.17 26.72 -2.72
CA HIS A 44 -21.24 25.84 -3.18
C HIS A 44 -21.64 26.10 -4.64
N LEU A 45 -21.71 27.37 -5.05
CA LEU A 45 -21.93 27.74 -6.46
C LEU A 45 -20.75 27.30 -7.35
N SER A 46 -19.51 27.49 -6.89
CA SER A 46 -18.31 26.99 -7.57
C SER A 46 -18.33 25.46 -7.71
N PHE A 47 -18.79 24.74 -6.70
CA PHE A 47 -19.00 23.30 -6.79
C PHE A 47 -20.08 22.94 -7.82
N ALA A 48 -21.23 23.62 -7.81
CA ALA A 48 -22.29 23.41 -8.80
C ALA A 48 -21.81 23.66 -10.23
N PHE A 49 -20.98 24.68 -10.44
CA PHE A 49 -20.35 24.96 -11.73
C PHE A 49 -19.45 23.82 -12.21
N ILE A 50 -18.61 23.25 -11.34
CA ILE A 50 -17.79 22.07 -11.68
C ILE A 50 -18.67 20.87 -12.02
N VAL A 51 -19.75 20.63 -11.26
CA VAL A 51 -20.70 19.55 -11.54
C VAL A 51 -21.32 19.73 -12.92
N SER A 52 -21.86 20.91 -13.22
CA SER A 52 -22.49 21.21 -14.51
C SER A 52 -21.52 21.03 -15.68
N GLY A 53 -20.28 21.51 -15.54
CA GLY A 53 -19.29 21.34 -16.60
C GLY A 53 -18.83 19.88 -16.78
N CYS A 54 -18.70 19.10 -15.70
CA CYS A 54 -18.45 17.67 -15.82
C CYS A 54 -19.63 16.91 -16.47
N LEU A 55 -20.87 17.26 -16.10
CA LEU A 55 -22.07 16.66 -16.72
C LEU A 55 -22.21 17.05 -18.19
N PHE A 56 -21.80 18.27 -18.56
CA PHE A 56 -21.72 18.67 -19.96
C PHE A 56 -20.62 17.90 -20.70
N ALA A 57 -19.45 17.69 -20.07
CA ALA A 57 -18.34 16.94 -20.66
C ALA A 57 -18.69 15.47 -20.97
N VAL A 58 -19.60 14.85 -20.20
CA VAL A 58 -20.14 13.50 -20.48
C VAL A 58 -20.79 13.41 -21.89
N CYS A 59 -21.25 14.54 -22.45
CA CYS A 59 -21.80 14.56 -23.81
C CYS A 59 -20.72 14.44 -24.91
N CYS A 60 -19.46 14.78 -24.60
CA CYS A 60 -18.32 14.68 -25.52
C CYS A 60 -17.69 13.29 -25.39
N ARG A 61 -17.54 12.57 -26.50
CA ARG A 61 -17.17 11.14 -26.49
C ARG A 61 -16.25 10.80 -27.65
N THR A 62 -15.38 9.84 -27.40
CA THR A 62 -14.43 9.31 -28.38
C THR A 62 -15.10 8.28 -29.29
N GLY A 63 -16.17 7.63 -28.82
CA GLY A 63 -16.78 6.49 -29.50
C GLY A 63 -16.15 5.16 -29.10
N GLN A 64 -15.07 5.20 -28.31
CA GLN A 64 -14.41 4.02 -27.75
C GLN A 64 -14.88 3.79 -26.31
N ALA A 65 -15.55 2.67 -26.05
CA ALA A 65 -16.23 2.38 -24.79
C ALA A 65 -15.26 2.35 -23.60
N THR A 66 -14.06 1.80 -23.78
CA THR A 66 -13.05 1.71 -22.70
C THR A 66 -12.54 3.09 -22.30
N ILE A 67 -12.27 3.94 -23.31
CA ILE A 67 -11.76 5.29 -23.12
C ILE A 67 -12.86 6.17 -22.54
N ASP A 68 -14.07 6.11 -23.09
CA ASP A 68 -15.21 6.89 -22.63
C ASP A 68 -15.59 6.56 -21.18
N TYR A 69 -15.61 5.28 -20.79
CA TYR A 69 -15.82 4.87 -19.39
C TYR A 69 -14.73 5.41 -18.45
N THR A 70 -13.47 5.36 -18.91
CA THR A 70 -12.33 5.86 -18.14
C THR A 70 -12.41 7.38 -17.96
N LEU A 71 -12.71 8.12 -19.03
CA LEU A 71 -12.92 9.58 -18.98
C LEU A 71 -14.06 9.94 -18.03
N GLY A 72 -15.19 9.22 -18.09
CA GLY A 72 -16.31 9.43 -17.18
C GLY A 72 -15.95 9.18 -15.72
N SER A 73 -15.18 8.12 -15.44
CA SER A 73 -14.67 7.84 -14.09
C SER A 73 -13.72 8.94 -13.58
N VAL A 74 -12.93 9.55 -14.46
CA VAL A 74 -12.07 10.70 -14.11
C VAL A 74 -12.90 11.97 -13.84
N LEU A 75 -13.95 12.24 -14.64
CA LEU A 75 -14.89 13.33 -14.39
C LEU A 75 -15.62 13.15 -13.05
N GLY A 76 -16.10 11.94 -12.76
CA GLY A 76 -16.69 11.59 -11.45
C GLY A 76 -15.72 11.82 -10.30
N THR A 77 -14.44 11.45 -10.47
CA THR A 77 -13.39 11.74 -9.50
C THR A 77 -13.19 13.23 -9.29
N SER A 78 -13.22 14.04 -10.35
CA SER A 78 -13.14 15.50 -10.30
C SER A 78 -14.30 16.10 -9.48
N ILE A 79 -15.53 15.64 -9.73
CA ILE A 79 -16.73 16.08 -8.99
C ILE A 79 -16.57 15.83 -7.49
N PHE A 80 -16.22 14.60 -7.08
CA PHE A 80 -16.11 14.28 -5.66
C PHE A 80 -14.89 14.92 -4.98
N ASN A 81 -13.80 15.15 -5.71
CA ASN A 81 -12.66 15.92 -5.21
C ASN A 81 -13.08 17.38 -4.96
N ALA A 82 -13.83 18.00 -5.88
CA ALA A 82 -14.39 19.34 -5.71
C ALA A 82 -15.38 19.40 -4.54
N PHE A 83 -16.27 18.42 -4.41
CA PHE A 83 -17.18 18.31 -3.26
C PHE A 83 -16.43 18.27 -1.94
N HIS A 84 -15.38 17.44 -1.86
CA HIS A 84 -14.54 17.34 -0.67
C HIS A 84 -13.86 18.67 -0.32
N LEU A 85 -13.24 19.32 -1.32
CA LEU A 85 -12.40 20.51 -1.09
C LEU A 85 -13.18 21.82 -0.94
N LEU A 86 -14.33 21.97 -1.62
CA LEU A 86 -15.13 23.19 -1.63
C LEU A 86 -16.30 23.14 -0.64
N VAL A 87 -16.83 21.96 -0.32
CA VAL A 87 -18.04 21.81 0.50
C VAL A 87 -17.73 21.21 1.88
N LEU A 88 -16.96 20.12 1.95
CA LEU A 88 -16.80 19.36 3.19
C LEU A 88 -15.63 19.80 4.07
N ALA A 89 -14.49 20.11 3.45
CA ALA A 89 -13.25 20.44 4.13
C ALA A 89 -13.00 21.94 4.19
N GLU A 90 -12.07 22.35 5.06
CA GLU A 90 -11.51 23.71 5.07
C GLU A 90 -10.01 23.63 4.81
N PRO A 91 -9.57 23.50 3.53
CA PRO A 91 -8.19 23.15 3.18
C PRO A 91 -7.15 24.07 3.80
N ALA A 92 -7.35 25.39 3.73
CA ALA A 92 -6.41 26.38 4.26
C ALA A 92 -6.21 26.27 5.78
N LYS A 93 -7.19 25.75 6.53
CA LYS A 93 -7.08 25.53 7.97
C LYS A 93 -6.52 24.15 8.31
N GLN A 94 -6.94 23.13 7.55
CA GLN A 94 -6.72 21.73 7.91
C GLN A 94 -5.48 21.10 7.29
N TYR A 95 -5.03 21.58 6.12
CA TYR A 95 -3.97 20.93 5.36
C TYR A 95 -2.65 21.67 5.44
N ARG A 96 -1.57 20.90 5.56
CA ARG A 96 -0.19 21.39 5.56
C ARG A 96 0.66 20.42 4.75
N HIS A 97 1.47 20.96 3.85
CA HIS A 97 2.52 20.23 3.17
C HIS A 97 3.80 20.26 4.01
N ARG A 98 4.65 19.24 3.89
CA ARG A 98 5.95 19.18 4.60
C ARG A 98 6.92 20.30 4.23
N LEU A 99 6.70 20.95 3.10
CA LEU A 99 7.49 22.10 2.64
C LEU A 99 6.89 23.44 3.07
N ASP A 100 5.69 23.44 3.66
CA ASP A 100 5.10 24.65 4.22
C ASP A 100 5.90 25.05 5.47
N ASP A 101 6.13 26.36 5.66
CA ASP A 101 6.74 26.86 6.88
C ASP A 101 5.83 26.54 8.08
N SER A 102 6.41 25.96 9.13
CA SER A 102 5.69 25.68 10.37
C SER A 102 5.14 26.92 11.07
N GLN A 103 5.73 28.10 10.84
CA GLN A 103 5.33 29.38 11.43
C GLN A 103 4.36 30.16 10.53
N GLU A 104 4.41 29.96 9.21
CA GLU A 104 3.53 30.62 8.25
C GLU A 104 2.56 29.61 7.60
N GLY A 105 1.28 29.69 7.96
CA GLY A 105 0.25 28.93 7.26
C GLY A 105 0.11 29.37 5.80
N PRO A 106 -0.60 28.60 4.96
CA PRO A 106 -0.86 28.97 3.55
C PRO A 106 -1.58 30.32 3.42
N ASN A 107 -2.09 30.86 4.52
CA ASN A 107 -2.74 32.15 4.59
C ASN A 107 -1.79 33.34 4.45
N ASN A 108 -0.51 33.21 4.77
CA ASN A 108 0.45 34.31 4.70
C ASN A 108 1.17 34.37 3.35
N LEU A 109 1.00 33.35 2.50
CA LEU A 109 1.52 33.32 1.14
C LEU A 109 0.86 34.40 0.27
N SER A 110 1.59 34.90 -0.73
CA SER A 110 1.02 35.77 -1.77
C SER A 110 -0.11 35.05 -2.54
N TRP A 111 -1.03 35.81 -3.15
CA TRP A 111 -2.20 35.22 -3.82
C TRP A 111 -1.83 34.15 -4.86
N VAL A 112 -0.81 34.42 -5.70
CA VAL A 112 -0.33 33.46 -6.70
C VAL A 112 0.22 32.17 -6.06
N LYS A 113 1.00 32.29 -4.98
CA LYS A 113 1.51 31.14 -4.23
C LYS A 113 0.38 30.34 -3.57
N ARG A 114 -0.70 31.01 -3.13
CA ARG A 114 -1.90 30.34 -2.61
C ARG A 114 -2.67 29.59 -3.69
N VAL A 115 -2.81 30.17 -4.88
CA VAL A 115 -3.45 29.48 -6.03
C VAL A 115 -2.66 28.22 -6.36
N TYR A 116 -1.34 28.34 -6.48
CA TYR A 116 -0.46 27.19 -6.70
C TYR A 116 -0.61 26.13 -5.60
N TRP A 117 -0.56 26.54 -4.33
CA TRP A 117 -0.78 25.64 -3.19
C TRP A 117 -2.15 24.95 -3.24
N GLY A 118 -3.21 25.67 -3.61
CA GLY A 118 -4.56 25.14 -3.81
C GLY A 118 -4.62 24.09 -4.93
N CYS A 119 -3.95 24.36 -6.06
CA CYS A 119 -3.79 23.40 -7.16
C CYS A 119 -3.04 22.14 -6.70
N CYS A 120 -1.98 22.28 -5.89
CA CYS A 120 -1.23 21.17 -5.34
C CYS A 120 -2.09 20.31 -4.39
N VAL A 121 -2.89 20.92 -3.50
CA VAL A 121 -3.84 20.20 -2.63
C VAL A 121 -4.87 19.42 -3.45
N SER A 122 -5.37 20.03 -4.52
CA SER A 122 -6.36 19.45 -5.41
C SER A 122 -5.80 18.24 -6.17
N ALA A 123 -4.61 18.38 -6.77
CA ALA A 123 -3.90 17.31 -7.47
C ALA A 123 -3.39 16.19 -6.52
N SER A 124 -3.11 16.50 -5.26
CA SER A 124 -2.57 15.56 -4.27
C SER A 124 -3.64 14.69 -3.62
N VAL A 125 -4.37 13.89 -4.40
CA VAL A 125 -5.48 13.06 -3.91
C VAL A 125 -5.07 12.01 -2.86
N ARG A 126 -3.83 11.47 -2.96
CA ARG A 126 -3.24 10.53 -1.99
C ARG A 126 -2.55 11.22 -0.80
N GLY A 127 -2.35 12.54 -0.90
CA GLY A 127 -1.73 13.36 0.15
C GLY A 127 -0.27 13.05 0.43
N VAL A 128 0.52 12.55 -0.53
CA VAL A 128 1.95 12.27 -0.31
C VAL A 128 2.68 13.55 0.08
N GLY A 129 3.34 13.55 1.25
CA GLY A 129 4.00 14.76 1.78
C GLY A 129 3.06 15.73 2.50
N TRP A 130 1.75 15.46 2.56
CA TRP A 130 0.76 16.25 3.27
C TRP A 130 0.39 15.63 4.62
N ASN A 131 -0.09 16.44 5.56
CA ASN A 131 -0.58 15.96 6.86
C ASN A 131 -1.82 15.05 6.77
N PHE A 132 -2.50 15.01 5.62
CA PHE A 132 -3.62 14.10 5.34
C PHE A 132 -3.22 12.86 4.52
N GLN A 133 -1.91 12.57 4.39
CA GLN A 133 -1.38 11.42 3.66
C GLN A 133 -2.14 10.13 3.99
N ALA A 134 -2.51 9.38 2.95
CA ALA A 134 -3.16 8.10 3.16
C ALA A 134 -2.27 7.17 4.03
N PRO A 135 -2.83 6.51 5.06
CA PRO A 135 -2.07 5.59 5.88
C PRO A 135 -1.67 4.36 5.06
N HIS A 136 -0.46 3.87 5.27
CA HIS A 136 0.10 2.66 4.62
C HIS A 136 0.29 2.76 3.11
N LEU A 137 0.70 3.92 2.59
CA LEU A 137 1.22 4.01 1.24
C LEU A 137 2.52 3.21 1.09
N PRO A 138 2.80 2.65 -0.10
CA PRO A 138 4.10 2.08 -0.42
C PRO A 138 5.24 3.06 -0.08
N LYS A 139 6.38 2.52 0.36
CA LYS A 139 7.52 3.35 0.80
C LYS A 139 7.92 4.34 -0.32
N PRO A 140 8.14 5.63 -0.01
CA PRO A 140 8.61 6.62 -0.98
C PRO A 140 9.91 6.15 -1.66
N GLN A 141 9.97 6.26 -2.97
CA GLN A 141 11.15 5.89 -3.74
C GLN A 141 12.10 7.08 -3.84
N ARG A 142 13.18 7.07 -3.04
CA ARG A 142 14.23 8.11 -3.10
C ARG A 142 15.19 7.83 -4.24
N MET A 143 14.89 8.37 -5.43
CA MET A 143 15.68 8.11 -6.64
C MET A 143 15.99 9.43 -7.36
N GLY A 144 17.22 9.59 -7.88
CA GLY A 144 17.54 10.71 -8.77
C GLY A 144 16.71 10.65 -10.07
N ARG A 145 16.47 11.79 -10.73
CA ARG A 145 15.58 11.88 -11.91
C ARG A 145 15.91 10.88 -13.01
N VAL A 146 17.19 10.70 -13.34
CA VAL A 146 17.66 9.71 -14.34
C VAL A 146 17.35 8.28 -13.90
N LYS A 147 17.60 7.94 -12.63
CA LYS A 147 17.30 6.60 -12.10
C LYS A 147 15.79 6.33 -12.09
N PHE A 148 15.00 7.35 -11.77
CA PHE A 148 13.54 7.28 -11.84
C PHE A 148 13.04 7.14 -13.27
N PHE A 149 13.64 7.84 -14.24
CA PHE A 149 13.32 7.70 -15.66
C PHE A 149 13.42 6.24 -16.11
N PHE A 150 14.58 5.60 -15.90
CA PHE A 150 14.76 4.18 -16.25
C PHE A 150 13.84 3.25 -15.44
N HIS A 151 13.56 3.58 -14.17
CA HIS A 151 12.59 2.81 -13.39
C HIS A 151 11.19 2.89 -13.99
N ALA A 152 10.70 4.10 -14.29
CA ALA A 152 9.39 4.33 -14.86
C ALA A 152 9.27 3.71 -16.25
N ILE A 153 10.28 3.82 -17.12
CA ILE A 153 10.31 3.13 -18.41
C ILE A 153 10.24 1.61 -18.24
N ASN A 154 11.02 1.03 -17.32
CA ASN A 154 10.95 -0.41 -17.06
C ASN A 154 9.57 -0.84 -16.53
N GLN A 155 8.93 -0.02 -15.69
CA GLN A 155 7.57 -0.30 -15.21
C GLN A 155 6.56 -0.20 -16.35
N LEU A 156 6.67 0.82 -17.21
CA LEU A 156 5.83 0.97 -18.38
C LEU A 156 5.96 -0.25 -19.30
N LEU A 157 7.17 -0.70 -19.60
CA LEU A 157 7.41 -1.91 -20.40
C LEU A 157 6.83 -3.16 -19.75
N PHE A 158 7.01 -3.34 -18.44
CA PHE A 158 6.46 -4.50 -17.73
C PHE A 158 4.94 -4.51 -17.76
N TYR A 159 4.29 -3.41 -17.36
CA TYR A 159 2.84 -3.33 -17.34
C TYR A 159 2.24 -3.32 -18.74
N PHE A 160 2.98 -2.84 -19.75
CA PHE A 160 2.61 -2.96 -21.15
C PHE A 160 2.50 -4.43 -21.55
N LEU A 161 3.53 -5.25 -21.28
CA LEU A 161 3.51 -6.68 -21.59
C LEU A 161 2.42 -7.43 -20.81
N VAL A 162 2.19 -7.08 -19.54
CA VAL A 162 1.11 -7.66 -18.74
C VAL A 162 -0.26 -7.29 -19.28
N HIS A 163 -0.45 -6.04 -19.71
CA HIS A 163 -1.68 -5.57 -20.31
C HIS A 163 -1.94 -6.22 -21.67
N ASP A 164 -0.90 -6.32 -22.51
CA ASP A 164 -0.94 -6.99 -23.81
C ASP A 164 -1.27 -8.49 -23.65
N LEU A 165 -0.70 -9.15 -22.65
CA LEU A 165 -1.04 -10.53 -22.31
C LEU A 165 -2.50 -10.67 -21.89
N ALA A 166 -2.98 -9.79 -21.00
CA ALA A 166 -4.38 -9.83 -20.55
C ALA A 166 -5.36 -9.58 -21.71
N GLN A 167 -5.09 -8.60 -22.57
CA GLN A 167 -5.89 -8.35 -23.77
C GLN A 167 -5.84 -9.52 -24.75
N THR A 168 -4.65 -10.07 -24.99
CA THR A 168 -4.50 -11.23 -25.87
C THR A 168 -5.31 -12.41 -25.35
N LEU A 169 -5.21 -12.74 -24.05
CA LEU A 169 -6.01 -13.80 -23.43
C LEU A 169 -7.51 -13.52 -23.55
N SER A 170 -7.95 -12.27 -23.33
CA SER A 170 -9.35 -11.90 -23.50
C SER A 170 -9.84 -12.09 -24.92
N ARG A 171 -8.98 -11.90 -25.93
CA ARG A 171 -9.36 -12.02 -27.35
C ARG A 171 -9.22 -13.42 -27.94
N THR A 172 -8.25 -14.20 -27.48
CA THR A 172 -7.90 -15.48 -28.12
C THR A 172 -8.56 -16.68 -27.47
N VAL A 173 -8.97 -16.57 -26.20
CA VAL A 173 -9.61 -17.68 -25.49
C VAL A 173 -11.11 -17.63 -25.80
N PRO A 174 -11.70 -18.66 -26.45
CA PRO A 174 -13.06 -18.58 -27.01
C PRO A 174 -14.21 -18.34 -26.02
N TYR A 175 -13.98 -18.48 -24.71
CA TYR A 175 -14.96 -18.19 -23.66
C TYR A 175 -14.62 -16.92 -22.85
N LEU A 176 -13.47 -16.30 -23.14
CA LEU A 176 -13.14 -14.93 -22.71
C LEU A 176 -13.53 -13.91 -23.79
N HIS A 177 -13.39 -14.31 -25.06
CA HIS A 177 -13.90 -13.60 -26.22
C HIS A 177 -15.37 -13.94 -26.38
N LEU A 178 -16.27 -12.97 -26.16
CA LEU A 178 -17.67 -13.15 -26.48
C LEU A 178 -17.84 -13.01 -27.99
N ASP A 179 -17.77 -14.13 -28.71
CA ASP A 179 -17.98 -14.11 -30.15
C ASP A 179 -19.48 -13.88 -30.43
N HIS A 180 -19.82 -12.67 -30.85
CA HIS A 180 -21.21 -12.23 -31.07
C HIS A 180 -21.84 -12.77 -32.37
N THR A 181 -21.23 -13.76 -32.99
CA THR A 181 -21.67 -14.33 -34.27
C THR A 181 -22.90 -15.25 -34.16
N HIS A 182 -23.37 -15.55 -32.95
CA HIS A 182 -24.64 -16.21 -32.72
C HIS A 182 -25.51 -15.47 -31.68
N ASN A 183 -26.71 -15.05 -32.13
CA ASN A 183 -27.86 -14.52 -31.38
C ASN A 183 -27.99 -15.02 -29.92
N SER A 184 -27.19 -14.49 -29.00
CA SER A 184 -27.30 -14.81 -27.57
C SER A 184 -27.12 -13.55 -26.75
N HIS A 185 -28.21 -12.79 -26.64
CA HIS A 185 -28.42 -11.83 -25.55
C HIS A 185 -28.38 -12.49 -24.15
N ASP A 186 -28.15 -13.82 -24.07
CA ASP A 186 -28.23 -14.64 -22.87
C ASP A 186 -26.87 -15.16 -22.36
N PHE A 187 -25.75 -14.88 -23.04
CA PHE A 187 -24.44 -15.38 -22.59
C PHE A 187 -23.86 -14.47 -21.50
N SER A 188 -23.96 -14.90 -20.25
CA SER A 188 -23.25 -14.30 -19.11
C SER A 188 -22.05 -15.15 -18.72
N ILE A 189 -20.96 -14.54 -18.25
CA ILE A 189 -19.83 -15.25 -17.62
C ILE A 189 -20.32 -16.16 -16.49
N ARG A 190 -21.46 -15.84 -15.85
CA ARG A 190 -22.07 -16.66 -14.81
C ARG A 190 -22.49 -18.05 -15.28
N SER A 191 -22.77 -18.22 -16.58
CA SER A 191 -23.13 -19.51 -17.18
C SER A 191 -21.93 -20.47 -17.31
N LEU A 192 -20.70 -19.96 -17.20
CA LEU A 192 -19.49 -20.75 -17.32
C LEU A 192 -19.19 -21.58 -16.06
N PRO A 193 -18.50 -22.74 -16.20
CA PRO A 193 -17.89 -23.44 -15.09
C PRO A 193 -17.02 -22.52 -14.23
N TYR A 194 -17.04 -22.73 -12.91
CA TYR A 194 -16.39 -21.83 -11.95
C TYR A 194 -14.90 -21.57 -12.27
N THR A 195 -14.16 -22.57 -12.73
CA THR A 195 -12.74 -22.42 -13.12
C THR A 195 -12.54 -21.44 -14.26
N LYS A 196 -13.42 -21.46 -15.26
CA LYS A 196 -13.40 -20.49 -16.36
C LYS A 196 -13.76 -19.09 -15.86
N ARG A 197 -14.75 -18.97 -14.98
CA ARG A 197 -15.13 -17.69 -14.34
C ARG A 197 -13.99 -17.06 -13.56
N VAL A 198 -13.22 -17.87 -12.84
CA VAL A 198 -12.01 -17.44 -12.13
C VAL A 198 -11.00 -16.86 -13.12
N LEU A 199 -10.76 -17.55 -14.25
CA LEU A 199 -9.86 -17.05 -15.29
C LEU A 199 -10.35 -15.72 -15.87
N CYS A 200 -11.65 -15.58 -16.21
CA CYS A 200 -12.23 -14.31 -16.68
C CYS A 200 -12.00 -13.18 -15.67
N THR A 201 -12.27 -13.46 -14.40
CA THR A 201 -12.12 -12.51 -13.30
C THR A 201 -10.68 -12.03 -13.16
N VAL A 202 -9.73 -12.97 -13.18
CA VAL A 202 -8.30 -12.66 -13.01
C VAL A 202 -7.76 -11.90 -14.22
N THR A 203 -8.06 -12.34 -15.44
CA THR A 203 -7.63 -11.67 -16.67
C THR A 203 -8.12 -10.23 -16.72
N TRP A 204 -9.41 -9.99 -16.44
CA TRP A 204 -9.98 -8.65 -16.41
C TRP A 204 -9.35 -7.78 -15.31
N LEU A 205 -9.16 -8.33 -14.11
CA LEU A 205 -8.54 -7.61 -13.00
C LEU A 205 -7.09 -7.21 -13.30
N VAL A 206 -6.32 -8.12 -13.90
CA VAL A 206 -4.94 -7.88 -14.32
C VAL A 206 -4.90 -6.82 -15.43
N GLY A 207 -5.82 -6.88 -16.39
CA GLY A 207 -6.00 -5.87 -17.44
C GLY A 207 -6.28 -4.47 -16.87
N ALA A 208 -7.24 -4.37 -15.95
CA ALA A 208 -7.57 -3.11 -15.28
C ALA A 208 -6.39 -2.56 -14.44
N CYS A 209 -5.71 -3.41 -13.66
CA CYS A 209 -4.57 -2.98 -12.85
C CYS A 209 -3.40 -2.49 -13.69
N SER A 210 -3.06 -3.23 -14.76
CA SER A 210 -1.98 -2.87 -15.66
C SER A 210 -2.28 -1.59 -16.44
N GLY A 211 -3.52 -1.41 -16.92
CA GLY A 211 -3.95 -0.17 -17.59
C GLY A 211 -3.82 1.06 -16.69
N ILE A 212 -4.31 0.97 -15.45
CA ILE A 212 -4.17 2.07 -14.46
C ILE A 212 -2.69 2.37 -14.17
N GLN A 213 -1.83 1.34 -14.05
CA GLN A 213 -0.40 1.52 -13.82
C GLN A 213 0.30 2.17 -15.01
N LEU A 214 -0.07 1.83 -16.25
CA LEU A 214 0.45 2.48 -17.45
C LEU A 214 0.15 3.98 -17.43
N CYS A 215 -1.10 4.38 -17.20
CA CYS A 215 -1.47 5.78 -17.07
C CYS A 215 -0.67 6.48 -15.96
N TYR A 216 -0.56 5.83 -14.80
CA TYR A 216 0.13 6.37 -13.64
C TYR A 216 1.62 6.63 -13.92
N TYR A 217 2.36 5.64 -14.45
CA TYR A 217 3.79 5.79 -14.72
C TYR A 217 4.07 6.74 -15.88
N SER A 218 3.18 6.86 -16.88
CA SER A 218 3.28 7.87 -17.94
C SER A 218 3.20 9.28 -17.37
N ILE A 219 2.21 9.55 -16.51
CA ILE A 219 2.07 10.85 -15.85
C ILE A 219 3.23 11.12 -14.90
N ALA A 220 3.63 10.13 -14.10
CA ALA A 220 4.73 10.27 -13.16
C ALA A 220 6.07 10.53 -13.88
N LEU A 221 6.30 9.91 -15.04
CA LEU A 221 7.47 10.15 -15.88
C LEU A 221 7.55 11.61 -16.34
N VAL A 222 6.43 12.16 -16.83
CA VAL A 222 6.35 13.57 -17.24
C VAL A 222 6.58 14.49 -16.04
N TRP A 223 5.89 14.27 -14.93
CA TRP A 223 5.95 15.13 -13.75
C TRP A 223 7.32 15.15 -13.05
N VAL A 224 7.97 13.98 -12.94
CA VAL A 224 9.32 13.90 -12.35
C VAL A 224 10.38 14.37 -13.34
N GLY A 225 10.16 14.14 -14.65
CA GLY A 225 11.04 14.60 -15.72
C GLY A 225 11.09 16.12 -15.82
N THR A 226 9.93 16.79 -15.80
CA THR A 226 9.82 18.26 -15.79
C THR A 226 10.19 18.89 -14.45
N GLY A 227 10.38 18.09 -13.41
CA GLY A 227 10.78 18.54 -12.08
C GLY A 227 9.66 19.15 -11.23
N TRP A 228 8.40 18.99 -11.64
CA TRP A 228 7.22 19.43 -10.89
C TRP A 228 7.01 18.61 -9.61
N PHE A 229 7.40 17.34 -9.64
CA PHE A 229 7.36 16.45 -8.47
C PHE A 229 8.70 15.75 -8.27
N SER A 230 9.02 15.44 -7.02
CA SER A 230 10.11 14.54 -6.66
C SER A 230 9.69 13.07 -6.84
N SER A 231 10.64 12.18 -7.10
CA SER A 231 10.38 10.73 -7.16
C SER A 231 9.76 10.17 -5.88
N GLU A 232 10.02 10.82 -4.74
CA GLU A 232 9.42 10.48 -3.44
C GLU A 232 7.92 10.77 -3.36
N GLU A 233 7.42 11.69 -4.18
CA GLU A 233 6.00 12.08 -4.26
C GLU A 233 5.19 11.17 -5.19
N CYS A 234 5.87 10.26 -5.90
CA CYS A 234 5.27 9.32 -6.83
C CYS A 234 5.44 7.84 -6.39
N PRO A 235 5.06 7.43 -5.15
CA PRO A 235 5.11 6.03 -4.75
C PRO A 235 4.13 5.16 -5.57
N PRO A 236 4.39 3.85 -5.74
CA PRO A 236 3.49 2.93 -6.44
C PRO A 236 2.01 3.08 -6.05
N LEU A 237 1.10 2.88 -7.00
CA LEU A 237 -0.32 3.12 -6.80
C LEU A 237 -1.01 2.03 -5.97
N PHE A 238 -0.60 0.78 -6.17
CA PHE A 238 -1.12 -0.41 -5.49
C PHE A 238 -0.21 -0.80 -4.31
N GLY A 239 -0.82 -1.41 -3.29
CA GLY A 239 -0.14 -1.97 -2.11
C GLY A 239 0.46 -3.35 -2.36
N ASP A 240 0.78 -4.08 -1.30
CA ASP A 240 1.25 -5.47 -1.41
C ASP A 240 0.07 -6.41 -1.73
N TRP A 241 0.16 -7.14 -2.84
CA TRP A 241 -0.85 -8.12 -3.25
C TRP A 241 -0.92 -9.33 -2.31
N ARG A 242 0.13 -9.59 -1.52
CA ARG A 242 0.19 -10.66 -0.52
C ARG A 242 -0.67 -10.40 0.72
N GLU A 243 -1.26 -9.22 0.82
CA GLU A 243 -2.16 -8.87 1.91
C GLU A 243 -3.64 -8.97 1.50
N THR A 244 -3.92 -9.42 0.26
CA THR A 244 -5.28 -9.56 -0.30
C THR A 244 -6.05 -10.80 0.17
N TYR A 245 -5.70 -11.39 1.31
CA TYR A 245 -6.45 -12.53 1.89
C TYR A 245 -7.75 -12.08 2.60
N SER A 246 -8.28 -10.90 2.27
CA SER A 246 -9.52 -10.35 2.82
C SER A 246 -10.06 -9.30 1.84
N VAL A 247 -11.38 -9.29 1.62
CA VAL A 247 -12.06 -8.32 0.75
C VAL A 247 -11.81 -6.91 1.26
N ARG A 248 -11.73 -6.73 2.59
CA ARG A 248 -11.37 -5.46 3.23
C ARG A 248 -9.95 -5.02 2.91
N ASN A 249 -8.99 -5.94 3.00
CA ASN A 249 -7.58 -5.65 2.73
C ASN A 249 -7.33 -5.39 1.24
N PHE A 250 -8.04 -6.11 0.38
CA PHE A 250 -8.07 -5.85 -1.06
C PHE A 250 -8.45 -4.38 -1.32
N TRP A 251 -9.54 -3.86 -0.73
CA TRP A 251 -10.08 -2.53 -1.07
C TRP A 251 -9.52 -1.31 -0.32
N GLY A 252 -8.66 -1.43 0.70
CA GLY A 252 -8.11 -0.20 1.34
C GLY A 252 -8.56 0.16 2.75
N TYR A 253 -9.54 -0.54 3.34
CA TYR A 253 -10.26 0.01 4.49
C TYR A 253 -9.56 -0.31 5.84
N PRO A 254 -9.19 0.68 6.69
CA PRO A 254 -8.43 0.42 7.92
C PRO A 254 -9.24 -0.36 8.95
N GLN A 255 -8.61 -1.35 9.58
CA GLN A 255 -9.01 -1.76 10.93
C GLN A 255 -8.42 -0.75 11.92
N ARG A 256 -9.30 -0.04 12.64
CA ARG A 256 -8.92 0.48 13.95
C ARG A 256 -9.08 -0.65 14.95
N MET A 257 -8.01 -1.03 15.63
CA MET A 257 -8.14 -1.91 16.80
C MET A 257 -8.77 -1.10 17.92
N GLY A 258 -9.99 -1.42 18.31
CA GLY A 258 -10.57 -0.89 19.54
C GLY A 258 -9.84 -1.47 20.76
N ARG A 259 -9.95 -0.83 21.94
CA ARG A 259 -9.29 -1.28 23.18
C ARG A 259 -9.57 -2.74 23.51
N VAL A 260 -10.80 -3.21 23.29
CA VAL A 260 -11.20 -4.62 23.46
C VAL A 260 -10.51 -5.55 22.46
N LYS A 261 -10.38 -5.13 21.19
CA LYS A 261 -9.64 -5.90 20.17
C LYS A 261 -8.15 -5.94 20.47
N PHE A 262 -7.58 -4.83 20.94
CA PHE A 262 -6.18 -4.79 21.39
C PHE A 262 -5.97 -5.65 22.62
N PHE A 263 -6.89 -5.66 23.58
CA PHE A 263 -6.83 -6.52 24.77
C PHE A 263 -6.70 -7.99 24.37
N PHE A 264 -7.60 -8.50 23.52
CA PHE A 264 -7.50 -9.89 23.04
C PHE A 264 -6.26 -10.14 22.17
N HIS A 265 -5.85 -9.17 21.36
CA HIS A 265 -4.61 -9.27 20.58
C HIS A 265 -3.39 -9.38 21.51
N ALA A 266 -3.25 -8.49 22.49
CA ALA A 266 -2.14 -8.48 23.45
C ALA A 266 -2.13 -9.75 24.31
N ILE A 267 -3.29 -10.25 24.77
CA ILE A 267 -3.39 -11.54 25.46
C ILE A 267 -2.94 -12.69 24.55
N ASN A 268 -3.37 -12.72 23.29
CA ASN A 268 -2.93 -13.76 22.36
C ASN A 268 -1.42 -13.68 22.07
N GLN A 269 -0.86 -12.48 21.94
CA GLN A 269 0.59 -12.28 21.79
C GLN A 269 1.34 -12.73 23.05
N LEU A 270 0.83 -12.43 24.24
CA LEU A 270 1.39 -12.91 25.50
C LEU A 270 1.42 -14.44 25.56
N LEU A 271 0.31 -15.11 25.23
CA LEU A 271 0.25 -16.58 25.20
C LEU A 271 1.19 -17.17 24.15
N PHE A 272 1.20 -16.63 22.93
CA PHE A 272 2.09 -17.09 21.86
C PHE A 272 3.56 -16.95 22.24
N TYR A 273 3.98 -15.76 22.69
CA TYR A 273 5.36 -15.54 23.08
C TYR A 273 5.72 -16.27 24.37
N PHE A 274 4.76 -16.57 25.25
CA PHE A 274 4.99 -17.43 26.42
C PHE A 274 5.35 -18.84 25.97
N LEU A 275 4.55 -19.44 25.08
CA LEU A 275 4.82 -20.78 24.54
C LEU A 275 6.12 -20.84 23.74
N VAL A 276 6.40 -19.82 22.93
CA VAL A 276 7.66 -19.74 22.17
C VAL A 276 8.86 -19.57 23.12
N HIS A 277 8.71 -18.79 24.19
CA HIS A 277 9.75 -18.63 25.20
C HIS A 277 9.99 -19.92 25.98
N ASP A 278 8.91 -20.60 26.37
CA ASP A 278 8.95 -21.89 27.06
C ASP A 278 9.57 -22.99 26.19
N LEU A 279 9.19 -23.04 24.90
CA LEU A 279 9.82 -23.94 23.93
C LEU A 279 11.31 -23.64 23.77
N ALA A 280 11.69 -22.37 23.64
CA ALA A 280 13.09 -21.98 23.53
C ALA A 280 13.88 -22.36 24.78
N GLN A 281 13.34 -22.11 25.98
CA GLN A 281 13.94 -22.52 27.24
C GLN A 281 14.03 -24.05 27.38
N THR A 282 12.98 -24.77 26.98
CA THR A 282 12.93 -26.22 27.00
C THR A 282 13.99 -26.79 26.08
N LEU A 283 14.08 -26.32 24.83
CA LEU A 283 15.13 -26.72 23.90
C LEU A 283 16.52 -26.40 24.45
N SER A 284 16.70 -25.23 25.06
CA SER A 284 17.97 -24.87 25.73
C SER A 284 18.31 -25.79 26.90
N ARG A 285 17.32 -26.40 27.56
CA ARG A 285 17.54 -27.29 28.71
C ARG A 285 17.61 -28.78 28.37
N THR A 286 16.95 -29.22 27.31
CA THR A 286 16.79 -30.66 27.00
C THR A 286 17.71 -31.14 25.89
N VAL A 287 18.14 -30.26 24.99
CA VAL A 287 19.04 -30.65 23.90
C VAL A 287 20.47 -30.72 24.44
N PRO A 288 21.16 -31.88 24.42
CA PRO A 288 22.42 -32.09 25.16
C PRO A 288 23.59 -31.17 24.78
N TYR A 289 23.56 -30.52 23.62
CA TYR A 289 24.57 -29.55 23.19
C TYR A 289 24.10 -28.09 23.28
N LEU A 290 22.85 -27.86 23.69
CA LEU A 290 22.31 -26.55 24.12
C LEU A 290 22.34 -26.42 25.65
N HIS A 291 22.14 -27.54 26.35
CA HIS A 291 22.31 -27.69 27.77
C HIS A 291 23.78 -27.98 28.08
N LEU A 292 24.48 -27.00 28.68
CA LEU A 292 25.81 -27.24 29.23
C LEU A 292 25.63 -28.01 30.54
N ASP A 293 25.69 -29.33 30.46
CA ASP A 293 25.67 -30.15 31.67
C ASP A 293 26.98 -29.87 32.45
N HIS A 294 26.85 -29.42 33.69
CA HIS A 294 27.98 -29.01 34.54
C HIS A 294 28.85 -30.20 35.02
N THR A 295 28.67 -31.38 34.43
CA THR A 295 29.16 -32.66 34.97
C THR A 295 30.44 -33.18 34.32
N HIS A 296 30.99 -32.54 33.29
CA HIS A 296 32.33 -32.88 32.77
C HIS A 296 33.14 -31.65 32.33
N ASN A 297 34.24 -31.36 33.04
CA ASN A 297 35.35 -30.45 32.68
C ASN A 297 34.98 -29.25 31.77
N SER A 298 34.07 -28.40 32.26
CA SER A 298 33.38 -27.37 31.49
C SER A 298 34.15 -26.06 31.28
N HIS A 299 35.49 -26.08 31.22
CA HIS A 299 36.27 -24.87 30.90
C HIS A 299 36.54 -24.71 29.38
N ASP A 300 36.47 -25.79 28.60
CA ASP A 300 36.87 -25.78 27.18
C ASP A 300 35.70 -25.90 26.18
N PHE A 301 34.47 -26.08 26.65
CA PHE A 301 33.32 -26.21 25.76
C PHE A 301 32.79 -24.84 25.32
N SER A 302 33.17 -24.43 24.11
CA SER A 302 32.60 -23.25 23.44
C SER A 302 31.60 -23.67 22.37
N ILE A 303 30.50 -22.94 22.19
CA ILE A 303 29.65 -23.14 21.00
C ILE A 303 30.45 -23.08 19.69
N ARG A 304 31.61 -22.39 19.69
CA ARG A 304 32.51 -22.29 18.53
C ARG A 304 33.13 -23.62 18.10
N SER A 305 33.26 -24.58 19.02
CA SER A 305 33.78 -25.93 18.71
C SER A 305 32.74 -26.86 18.08
N LEU A 306 31.45 -26.47 18.11
CA LEU A 306 30.39 -27.25 17.49
C LEU A 306 30.39 -27.11 15.96
N PRO A 307 29.92 -28.16 15.24
CA PRO A 307 29.59 -28.06 13.82
C PRO A 307 28.71 -26.84 13.52
N TYR A 308 28.91 -26.23 12.36
CA TYR A 308 28.24 -24.98 11.99
C TYR A 308 26.71 -25.07 12.10
N THR A 309 26.10 -26.20 11.72
CA THR A 309 24.65 -26.43 11.83
C THR A 309 24.16 -26.36 13.28
N LYS A 310 24.89 -26.98 14.21
CA LYS A 310 24.59 -26.93 15.65
C LYS A 310 24.77 -25.52 16.19
N ARG A 311 25.83 -24.80 15.78
CA ARG A 311 26.03 -23.39 16.13
C ARG A 311 24.85 -22.50 15.72
N VAL A 312 24.40 -22.65 14.48
CA VAL A 312 23.24 -21.92 13.96
C VAL A 312 22.02 -22.21 14.83
N LEU A 313 21.78 -23.48 15.17
CA LEU A 313 20.67 -23.85 16.05
C LEU A 313 20.79 -23.21 17.45
N CYS A 314 21.99 -23.22 18.06
CA CYS A 314 22.23 -22.55 19.34
C CYS A 314 21.90 -21.04 19.27
N THR A 315 22.40 -20.36 18.23
CA THR A 315 22.17 -18.93 18.03
C THR A 315 20.70 -18.62 17.78
N VAL A 316 20.00 -19.42 16.96
CA VAL A 316 18.57 -19.25 16.67
C VAL A 316 17.73 -19.48 17.92
N THR A 317 17.97 -20.55 18.68
CA THR A 317 17.22 -20.82 19.93
C THR A 317 17.40 -19.68 20.93
N TRP A 318 18.63 -19.19 21.12
CA TRP A 318 18.87 -18.03 22.00
C TRP A 318 18.18 -16.77 21.49
N LEU A 319 18.26 -16.49 20.18
CA LEU A 319 17.62 -15.32 19.56
C LEU A 319 16.11 -15.36 19.73
N VAL A 320 15.48 -16.51 19.50
CA VAL A 320 14.04 -16.73 19.69
C VAL A 320 13.65 -16.56 21.16
N GLY A 321 14.46 -17.08 22.09
CA GLY A 321 14.28 -16.88 23.53
C GLY A 321 14.34 -15.41 23.95
N ALA A 322 15.34 -14.66 23.46
CA ALA A 322 15.49 -13.23 23.73
C ALA A 322 14.34 -12.40 23.12
N CYS A 323 13.96 -12.67 21.87
CA CYS A 323 12.84 -12.02 21.19
C CYS A 323 11.53 -12.21 21.94
N SER A 324 11.22 -13.46 22.28
CA SER A 324 9.98 -13.82 22.98
C SER A 324 9.93 -13.19 24.38
N GLY A 325 11.04 -13.21 25.13
CA GLY A 325 11.13 -12.56 26.43
C GLY A 325 10.89 -11.05 26.38
N ILE A 326 11.51 -10.35 25.42
CA ILE A 326 11.30 -8.90 25.22
C ILE A 326 9.83 -8.61 24.83
N GLN A 327 9.24 -9.42 23.95
CA GLN A 327 7.84 -9.25 23.54
C GLN A 327 6.86 -9.52 24.69
N LEU A 328 7.14 -10.51 25.55
CA LEU A 328 6.33 -10.79 26.74
C LEU A 328 6.29 -9.58 27.67
N CYS A 329 7.44 -9.00 28.00
CA CYS A 329 7.52 -7.79 28.81
C CYS A 329 6.74 -6.63 28.17
N TYR A 330 6.93 -6.45 26.86
CA TYR A 330 6.26 -5.38 26.13
C TYR A 330 4.75 -5.49 26.12
N TYR A 331 4.20 -6.64 25.71
CA TYR A 331 2.75 -6.80 25.64
C TYR A 331 2.10 -6.80 27.03
N SER A 332 2.83 -7.18 28.09
CA SER A 332 2.34 -7.07 29.46
C SER A 332 2.13 -5.61 29.85
N ILE A 333 3.12 -4.77 29.57
CA ILE A 333 3.06 -3.33 29.84
C ILE A 333 2.03 -2.65 28.93
N ALA A 334 2.03 -2.97 27.64
CA ALA A 334 1.11 -2.39 26.66
C ALA A 334 -0.36 -2.76 26.96
N LEU A 335 -0.61 -3.98 27.45
CA LEU A 335 -1.94 -4.41 27.90
C LEU A 335 -2.44 -3.53 29.06
N VAL A 336 -1.59 -3.26 30.05
CA VAL A 336 -1.92 -2.36 31.16
C VAL A 336 -2.17 -0.94 30.67
N TRP A 337 -1.25 -0.37 29.87
CA TRP A 337 -1.36 1.00 29.35
C TRP A 337 -2.59 1.25 28.49
N VAL A 338 -2.94 0.31 27.61
CA VAL A 338 -4.13 0.44 26.75
C VAL A 338 -5.40 0.09 27.53
N GLY A 339 -5.31 -0.84 28.49
CA GLY A 339 -6.41 -1.24 29.38
C GLY A 339 -6.85 -0.12 30.33
N THR A 340 -5.91 0.58 30.97
CA THR A 340 -6.18 1.76 31.82
C THR A 340 -6.51 3.01 31.00
N GLY A 341 -6.31 2.96 29.68
CA GLY A 341 -6.64 4.03 28.76
C GLY A 341 -5.63 5.17 28.70
N TRP A 342 -4.45 5.00 29.31
CA TRP A 342 -3.33 5.95 29.28
C TRP A 342 -2.76 6.11 27.87
N PHE A 343 -2.78 5.03 27.08
CA PHE A 343 -2.37 5.05 25.68
C PHE A 343 -3.45 4.42 24.79
N SER A 344 -3.49 4.86 23.54
CA SER A 344 -4.26 4.20 22.49
C SER A 344 -3.49 3.00 21.91
N SER A 345 -4.20 2.02 21.34
CA SER A 345 -3.56 0.87 20.70
C SER A 345 -2.66 1.24 19.51
N GLU A 346 -2.83 2.43 18.94
CA GLU A 346 -2.00 2.95 17.84
C GLU A 346 -0.64 3.47 18.35
N GLU A 347 -0.57 3.83 19.64
CA GLU A 347 0.65 4.30 20.31
C GLU A 347 1.50 3.14 20.87
N CYS A 348 1.01 1.91 20.75
CA CYS A 348 1.72 0.69 21.13
C CYS A 348 2.06 -0.17 19.89
N PRO A 349 2.97 0.27 19.01
CA PRO A 349 3.39 -0.53 17.85
C PRO A 349 4.31 -1.69 18.25
N PRO A 350 4.36 -2.79 17.47
CA PRO A 350 5.27 -3.91 17.73
C PRO A 350 6.73 -3.46 17.90
N LEU A 351 7.45 -4.05 18.85
CA LEU A 351 8.86 -3.72 19.11
C LEU A 351 9.80 -4.16 18.00
N PHE A 352 9.44 -5.22 17.30
CA PHE A 352 10.22 -5.76 16.20
C PHE A 352 9.60 -5.36 14.87
N GLY A 353 10.43 -4.96 13.92
CA GLY A 353 10.04 -4.71 12.54
C GLY A 353 9.92 -6.00 11.73
N ASP A 354 9.83 -5.87 10.41
CA ASP A 354 9.73 -7.00 9.50
C ASP A 354 11.04 -7.81 9.49
N TRP A 355 10.98 -9.09 9.87
CA TRP A 355 12.11 -10.01 9.85
C TRP A 355 12.64 -10.28 8.44
N ARG A 356 11.86 -10.01 7.38
CA ARG A 356 12.32 -10.17 6.00
C ARG A 356 13.35 -9.11 5.58
N GLU A 357 13.45 -8.01 6.31
CA GLU A 357 14.42 -6.95 6.03
C GLU A 357 15.83 -7.30 6.55
N THR A 358 16.01 -8.43 7.26
CA THR A 358 17.28 -8.84 7.88
C THR A 358 18.30 -9.42 6.89
N TYR A 359 18.23 -9.07 5.61
CA TYR A 359 19.21 -9.45 4.59
C TYR A 359 20.55 -8.68 4.71
N SER A 360 20.68 -7.83 5.73
CA SER A 360 21.86 -7.03 6.02
C SER A 360 21.96 -6.78 7.53
N VAL A 361 23.17 -6.73 8.09
CA VAL A 361 23.43 -6.46 9.52
C VAL A 361 22.91 -5.07 9.88
N ARG A 362 23.08 -4.11 8.96
CA ARG A 362 22.53 -2.76 9.12
C ARG A 362 21.01 -2.76 9.22
N ASN A 363 20.32 -3.52 8.38
CA ASN A 363 18.86 -3.59 8.42
C ASN A 363 18.37 -4.38 9.64
N PHE A 364 19.07 -5.43 10.05
CA PHE A 364 18.74 -6.19 11.25
C PHE A 364 18.63 -5.28 12.46
N TRP A 365 19.70 -4.54 12.80
CA TRP A 365 19.68 -3.58 13.92
C TRP A 365 18.86 -2.32 13.59
N GLY A 366 18.85 -1.92 12.33
CA GLY A 366 18.33 -0.64 11.88
C GLY A 366 16.83 -0.62 11.55
N LYS A 367 16.17 -1.76 11.41
CA LYS A 367 14.76 -1.84 11.01
C LYS A 367 13.97 -2.93 11.73
N THR A 368 14.63 -4.02 12.13
CA THR A 368 13.95 -5.21 12.62
C THR A 368 14.09 -5.36 14.14
N TRP A 369 15.31 -5.33 14.67
CA TRP A 369 15.58 -5.66 16.06
C TRP A 369 15.17 -4.53 17.02
N HIS A 370 14.35 -4.85 18.04
CA HIS A 370 14.07 -4.04 19.24
C HIS A 370 14.09 -2.51 19.02
N GLN A 371 13.12 -1.98 18.25
CA GLN A 371 13.15 -0.60 17.76
C GLN A 371 12.94 0.47 18.85
N PHE A 372 12.45 0.10 20.03
CA PHE A 372 12.20 1.03 21.13
C PHE A 372 13.46 1.70 21.67
N VAL A 373 14.57 0.97 21.77
CA VAL A 373 15.84 1.49 22.30
C VAL A 373 16.57 2.42 21.31
N ARG A 374 16.13 2.47 20.05
CA ARG A 374 16.81 3.19 18.98
C ARG A 374 16.95 4.69 19.27
N ARG A 375 15.90 5.33 19.79
CA ARG A 375 15.92 6.78 20.08
C ARG A 375 16.94 7.09 21.18
N PHE A 376 16.93 6.28 22.24
CA PHE A 376 17.85 6.39 23.37
C PHE A 376 19.30 6.18 22.92
N ALA A 377 19.59 5.09 22.20
CA ALA A 377 20.95 4.77 21.74
C ALA A 377 21.53 5.81 20.77
N LEU A 378 20.70 6.40 19.89
CA LEU A 378 21.17 7.40 18.92
C LEU A 378 21.37 8.81 19.52
N ALA A 379 20.77 9.11 20.68
CA ALA A 379 20.78 10.48 21.22
C ALA A 379 22.20 10.97 21.60
N PRO A 380 23.04 10.18 22.31
CA PRO A 380 24.42 10.58 22.62
C PRO A 380 25.26 10.84 21.36
N GLY A 381 25.14 9.99 20.34
CA GLY A 381 25.86 10.18 19.07
C GLY A 381 25.43 11.44 18.32
N LYS A 382 24.14 11.80 18.37
CA LYS A 382 23.65 13.08 17.82
C LYS A 382 24.22 14.27 18.58
N LYS A 383 24.22 14.21 19.91
CA LYS A 383 24.77 15.28 20.75
C LYS A 383 26.27 15.44 20.53
N LEU A 384 27.03 14.35 20.45
CA LEU A 384 28.47 14.36 20.19
C LEU A 384 28.81 15.05 18.86
N VAL A 385 28.11 14.68 17.78
CA VAL A 385 28.27 15.33 16.46
C VAL A 385 27.95 16.83 16.50
N GLN A 386 26.93 17.23 17.28
CA GLN A 386 26.58 18.64 17.47
C GLN A 386 27.65 19.39 18.27
N THR A 387 28.13 18.82 19.38
CA THR A 387 29.16 19.42 20.23
C THR A 387 30.47 19.61 19.47
N LEU A 388 30.86 18.63 18.67
CA LEU A 388 32.07 18.68 17.83
C LEU A 388 31.88 19.50 16.53
N ARG A 389 30.69 20.10 16.32
CA ARG A 389 30.33 20.88 15.12
C ARG A 389 30.59 20.16 13.79
N ILE A 390 30.46 18.82 13.78
CA ILE A 390 30.68 18.02 12.58
C ILE A 390 29.48 18.15 11.64
N PRO A 391 29.69 18.38 10.32
CA PRO A 391 28.59 18.50 9.36
C PRO A 391 27.63 17.30 9.42
N PRO A 392 26.31 17.48 9.63
CA PRO A 392 25.38 16.38 9.96
C PRO A 392 25.26 15.27 8.92
N LYS A 393 25.60 15.56 7.66
CA LYS A 393 25.52 14.67 6.50
C LYS A 393 26.89 14.09 6.08
N SER A 394 27.97 14.35 6.82
CA SER A 394 29.28 13.80 6.50
C SER A 394 29.40 12.31 6.85
N PRO A 395 30.30 11.56 6.18
CA PRO A 395 30.63 10.18 6.57
C PRO A 395 31.07 10.09 8.03
N THR A 396 31.89 11.04 8.48
CA THR A 396 32.35 11.15 9.88
C THR A 396 31.19 11.26 10.87
N ALA A 397 30.16 12.06 10.55
CA ALA A 397 28.96 12.15 11.37
C ALA A 397 28.15 10.84 11.39
N ALA A 398 28.12 10.10 10.27
CA ALA A 398 27.47 8.80 10.21
C ALA A 398 28.20 7.74 11.05
N PHE A 399 29.54 7.70 10.96
CA PHE A 399 30.39 6.82 11.76
C PHE A 399 30.27 7.10 13.25
N LEU A 400 30.41 8.35 13.67
CA LEU A 400 30.29 8.72 15.09
C LEU A 400 28.93 8.35 15.66
N LYS A 401 27.83 8.60 14.93
CA LYS A 401 26.49 8.21 15.37
C LYS A 401 26.35 6.68 15.49
N LEU A 402 26.90 5.93 14.53
CA LEU A 402 26.83 4.46 14.51
C LEU A 402 27.62 3.85 15.68
N TYR A 403 28.91 4.18 15.80
CA TYR A 403 29.78 3.62 16.83
C TYR A 403 29.36 4.06 18.23
N THR A 404 28.96 5.33 18.41
CA THR A 404 28.45 5.80 19.71
C THR A 404 27.17 5.05 20.10
N ALA A 405 26.25 4.79 19.16
CA ALA A 405 25.01 4.09 19.47
C ALA A 405 25.23 2.64 19.89
N PHE A 406 26.16 1.94 19.24
CA PHE A 406 26.53 0.57 19.61
C PHE A 406 27.34 0.52 20.91
N LEU A 407 28.22 1.49 21.16
CA LEU A 407 28.93 1.61 22.43
C LEU A 407 27.96 1.82 23.60
N VAL A 408 27.01 2.76 23.46
CA VAL A 408 25.95 3.00 24.44
C VAL A 408 25.13 1.74 24.70
N SER A 409 24.79 1.00 23.63
CA SER A 409 24.08 -0.29 23.75
C SER A 409 24.91 -1.33 24.51
N GLY A 410 26.21 -1.39 24.24
CA GLY A 410 27.16 -2.24 24.94
C GLY A 410 27.30 -1.91 26.42
N THR A 411 27.38 -0.62 26.78
CA THR A 411 27.44 -0.17 28.19
C THR A 411 26.18 -0.53 28.96
N VAL A 412 24.99 -0.40 28.34
CA VAL A 412 23.74 -0.82 29.00
C VAL A 412 23.73 -2.32 29.28
N HIS A 413 24.21 -3.14 28.33
CA HIS A 413 24.28 -4.59 28.54
C HIS A 413 25.42 -5.01 29.47
N PHE A 414 26.50 -4.22 29.58
CA PHE A 414 27.56 -4.43 30.57
C PHE A 414 27.04 -4.42 32.01
N ILE A 415 26.02 -3.60 32.31
CA ILE A 415 25.33 -3.65 33.61
C ILE A 415 24.71 -5.03 33.83
N GLY A 416 24.18 -5.66 32.77
CA GLY A 416 23.72 -7.04 32.78
C GLY A 416 24.85 -8.04 33.02
N ASP A 417 26.01 -7.88 32.36
CA ASP A 417 27.21 -8.72 32.58
C ASP A 417 27.62 -8.69 34.07
N LEU A 418 27.60 -7.52 34.70
CA LEU A 418 27.89 -7.36 36.14
C LEU A 418 26.88 -8.09 37.03
N MET A 419 25.61 -8.13 36.65
CA MET A 419 24.55 -8.83 37.40
C MET A 419 24.63 -10.35 37.30
N VAL A 420 25.28 -10.89 36.27
CA VAL A 420 25.55 -12.34 36.15
C VAL A 420 26.61 -12.81 37.17
N ARG A 421 27.38 -11.89 37.77
CA ARG A 421 28.37 -12.14 38.84
C ARG A 421 29.46 -13.16 38.48
N LYS A 422 29.86 -13.19 37.21
CA LYS A 422 30.94 -14.03 36.69
C LYS A 422 31.99 -13.14 36.01
N PRO A 423 33.15 -12.90 36.66
CA PRO A 423 34.16 -11.94 36.19
C PRO A 423 34.63 -12.17 34.76
N GLU A 424 34.67 -13.42 34.31
CA GLU A 424 35.08 -13.83 32.96
C GLU A 424 34.16 -13.30 31.84
N TYR A 425 32.94 -12.83 32.17
CA TYR A 425 32.00 -12.25 31.20
C TYR A 425 31.98 -10.71 31.21
N TYR A 426 32.74 -10.07 32.10
CA TYR A 426 32.75 -8.61 32.19
C TYR A 426 33.27 -7.98 30.89
N GLY A 427 32.43 -7.16 30.25
CA GLY A 427 32.78 -6.42 29.05
C GLY A 427 32.55 -7.19 27.74
N VAL A 428 32.09 -8.44 27.80
CA VAL A 428 31.74 -9.23 26.61
C VAL A 428 30.63 -8.54 25.81
N SER A 429 29.65 -7.93 26.48
CA SER A 429 28.58 -7.19 25.80
C SER A 429 29.10 -5.94 25.08
N ILE A 430 30.05 -5.20 25.67
CA ILE A 430 30.64 -4.01 25.02
C ILE A 430 31.37 -4.42 23.73
N LEU A 431 32.15 -5.49 23.81
CA LEU A 431 32.84 -6.04 22.65
C LEU A 431 31.84 -6.49 21.57
N PHE A 432 30.82 -7.27 21.94
CA PHE A 432 29.81 -7.78 21.02
C PHE A 432 29.09 -6.66 20.25
N PHE A 433 28.56 -5.65 20.95
CA PHE A 433 27.81 -4.58 20.31
C PHE A 433 28.72 -3.68 19.47
N THR A 434 29.94 -3.39 19.92
CA THR A 434 30.89 -2.57 19.14
C THR A 434 31.31 -3.26 17.85
N LEU A 435 31.47 -4.59 17.86
CA LEU A 435 31.76 -5.38 16.66
C LEU A 435 30.62 -5.30 15.61
N GLN A 436 29.37 -5.07 16.02
CA GLN A 436 28.27 -4.86 15.06
C GLN A 436 28.46 -3.58 14.24
N ALA A 437 28.98 -2.51 14.85
CA ALA A 437 29.30 -1.27 14.13
C ALA A 437 30.42 -1.48 13.10
N VAL A 438 31.42 -2.31 13.44
CA VAL A 438 32.48 -2.72 12.50
C VAL A 438 31.89 -3.54 11.35
N GLY A 439 31.03 -4.53 11.65
CA GLY A 439 30.35 -5.33 10.63
C GLY A 439 29.51 -4.49 9.65
N ILE A 440 28.79 -3.49 10.17
CA ILE A 440 28.03 -2.54 9.33
C ILE A 440 28.98 -1.68 8.48
N THR A 441 30.11 -1.24 9.04
CA THR A 441 31.12 -0.49 8.28
C THR A 441 31.66 -1.30 7.11
N ILE A 442 32.00 -2.58 7.35
CA ILE A 442 32.46 -3.50 6.30
C ILE A 442 31.37 -3.70 5.24
N GLU A 443 30.12 -3.93 5.67
CA GLU A 443 28.96 -4.06 4.77
C GLU A 443 28.80 -2.83 3.86
N GLU A 444 28.98 -1.61 4.39
CA GLU A 444 28.87 -0.37 3.62
C GLU A 444 30.07 -0.14 2.69
N LEU A 445 31.29 -0.51 3.12
CA LEU A 445 32.47 -0.48 2.26
C LEU A 445 32.32 -1.46 1.09
N LEU A 446 31.85 -2.69 1.33
CA LEU A 446 31.58 -3.67 0.27
C LEU A 446 30.53 -3.14 -0.72
N LYS A 447 29.42 -2.56 -0.23
CA LYS A 447 28.42 -1.91 -1.10
C LYS A 447 29.04 -0.77 -1.92
N PHE A 448 29.96 0.01 -1.33
CA PHE A 448 30.65 1.07 -2.03
C PHE A 448 31.56 0.52 -3.14
N PHE A 449 32.38 -0.49 -2.87
CA PHE A 449 33.26 -1.12 -3.86
C PHE A 449 32.46 -1.78 -4.99
N VAL A 450 31.40 -2.52 -4.67
CA VAL A 450 30.49 -3.12 -5.67
C VAL A 450 29.88 -2.04 -6.56
N ARG A 451 29.46 -0.89 -6.01
CA ARG A 451 28.91 0.23 -6.80
C ARG A 451 29.97 0.98 -7.62
N ARG A 452 31.22 1.00 -7.17
CA ARG A 452 32.31 1.79 -7.77
C ARG A 452 33.09 1.05 -8.85
N TYR A 453 33.18 -0.28 -8.75
CA TYR A 453 33.99 -1.14 -9.62
C TYR A 453 33.20 -2.29 -10.26
N GLY A 454 32.00 -2.60 -9.77
CA GLY A 454 31.11 -3.59 -10.37
C GLY A 454 30.36 -3.02 -11.57
N HIS A 455 31.05 -2.77 -12.69
CA HIS A 455 30.37 -2.66 -13.98
C HIS A 455 29.77 -4.02 -14.33
N GLY A 456 28.45 -4.17 -14.22
CA GLY A 456 27.72 -5.36 -14.70
C GLY A 456 27.01 -6.21 -13.64
N TRP A 457 27.01 -5.81 -12.37
CA TRP A 457 26.28 -6.53 -11.30
C TRP A 457 25.23 -5.63 -10.61
N ASP A 458 24.41 -4.94 -11.41
CA ASP A 458 23.22 -4.25 -10.91
C ASP A 458 21.98 -4.82 -11.63
N ARG A 459 21.04 -5.36 -10.84
CA ARG A 459 19.61 -5.68 -11.17
C ARG A 459 19.18 -7.12 -11.51
N THR A 460 19.51 -8.14 -10.70
CA THR A 460 18.82 -9.46 -10.79
C THR A 460 18.28 -10.01 -9.48
N LEU A 461 17.97 -9.16 -8.51
CA LEU A 461 16.96 -9.49 -7.50
C LEU A 461 15.93 -8.36 -7.46
N PRO A 462 14.72 -8.57 -7.99
CA PRO A 462 13.75 -7.50 -8.05
C PRO A 462 13.18 -7.20 -6.66
N ASP A 463 12.92 -5.92 -6.41
CA ASP A 463 12.45 -5.31 -5.15
C ASP A 463 11.08 -5.81 -4.62
N TRP A 464 10.52 -6.91 -5.14
CA TRP A 464 9.25 -7.51 -4.70
C TRP A 464 9.39 -8.51 -3.53
N VAL A 465 10.60 -8.77 -3.04
CA VAL A 465 10.80 -9.61 -1.86
C VAL A 465 10.94 -8.75 -0.60
N GLY A 466 9.78 -8.49 0.02
CA GLY A 466 9.69 -7.93 1.36
C GLY A 466 9.28 -6.46 1.36
N LYS A 467 8.02 -6.19 1.73
CA LYS A 467 7.56 -4.95 2.38
C LYS A 467 6.09 -5.11 2.76
N GLY A 468 5.85 -5.64 3.96
CA GLY A 468 4.51 -5.70 4.53
C GLY A 468 3.92 -4.33 4.86
N VAL A 469 2.58 -4.34 4.88
CA VAL A 469 1.61 -3.30 5.27
C VAL A 469 1.28 -2.24 4.21
N GLY A 470 0.33 -2.59 3.34
CA GLY A 470 -0.47 -1.65 2.56
C GLY A 470 -1.67 -2.36 1.96
N LYS A 471 -2.88 -1.84 2.18
CA LYS A 471 -4.08 -2.36 1.52
C LYS A 471 -4.00 -2.13 0.01
N THR A 472 -4.48 -3.09 -0.74
CA THR A 472 -3.89 -3.42 -2.04
C THR A 472 -4.39 -2.58 -3.21
N TRP A 473 -5.70 -2.29 -3.28
CA TRP A 473 -6.32 -1.54 -4.37
C TRP A 473 -5.91 -0.05 -4.37
N HIS A 474 -6.02 0.61 -5.53
CA HIS A 474 -5.53 1.98 -5.72
C HIS A 474 -6.09 2.95 -4.65
N GLN A 475 -5.21 3.70 -3.99
CA GLN A 475 -5.59 4.62 -2.91
C GLN A 475 -6.05 6.01 -3.41
N PHE A 476 -6.22 6.16 -4.74
CA PHE A 476 -6.54 7.43 -5.42
C PHE A 476 -7.83 8.09 -4.92
N VAL A 477 -8.88 7.29 -4.75
CA VAL A 477 -10.24 7.78 -4.43
C VAL A 477 -10.51 7.92 -2.93
N ARG A 478 -9.57 7.48 -2.09
CA ARG A 478 -9.81 7.26 -0.66
C ARG A 478 -10.20 8.52 0.10
N ARG A 479 -9.58 9.66 -0.21
CA ARG A 479 -9.78 10.92 0.53
C ARG A 479 -11.22 11.38 0.43
N PHE A 480 -11.71 11.57 -0.80
CA PHE A 480 -13.05 12.06 -1.06
C PHE A 480 -14.11 10.98 -0.84
N ALA A 481 -13.81 9.69 -1.00
CA ALA A 481 -14.77 8.62 -0.71
C ALA A 481 -15.10 8.52 0.79
N LEU A 482 -14.11 8.73 1.68
CA LEU A 482 -14.32 8.64 3.13
C LEU A 482 -14.95 9.90 3.75
N ALA A 483 -14.84 11.06 3.10
CA ALA A 483 -15.23 12.33 3.69
C ALA A 483 -16.76 12.46 3.91
N PRO A 484 -17.63 12.10 2.97
CA PRO A 484 -19.08 12.15 3.17
C PRO A 484 -19.54 11.28 4.34
N GLY A 485 -19.01 10.05 4.45
CA GLY A 485 -19.35 9.15 5.56
C GLY A 485 -18.91 9.70 6.94
N LYS A 486 -17.74 10.34 7.01
CA LYS A 486 -17.29 11.03 8.24
C LYS A 486 -18.21 12.20 8.60
N LYS A 487 -18.59 13.01 7.60
CA LYS A 487 -19.49 14.15 7.81
C LYS A 487 -20.87 13.68 8.25
N LEU A 488 -21.41 12.62 7.64
CA LEU A 488 -22.70 12.05 7.98
C LEU A 488 -22.75 11.54 9.43
N VAL A 489 -21.73 10.79 9.87
CA VAL A 489 -21.60 10.36 11.28
C VAL A 489 -21.57 11.54 12.24
N GLN A 490 -20.88 12.63 11.88
CA GLN A 490 -20.83 13.85 12.69
C GLN A 490 -22.18 14.56 12.75
N THR A 491 -22.84 14.76 11.60
CA THR A 491 -24.14 15.44 11.50
C THR A 491 -25.22 14.68 12.26
N LEU A 492 -25.24 13.34 12.14
CA LEU A 492 -26.17 12.46 12.84
C LEU A 492 -25.79 12.22 14.32
N ARG A 493 -24.70 12.83 14.81
CA ARG A 493 -24.18 12.67 16.18
C ARG A 493 -23.97 11.21 16.60
N ILE A 494 -23.66 10.33 15.64
CA ILE A 494 -23.40 8.92 15.91
C ILE A 494 -22.02 8.79 16.57
N PRO A 495 -21.86 8.01 17.66
CA PRO A 495 -20.57 7.81 18.31
C PRO A 495 -19.53 7.29 17.30
N PRO A 496 -18.40 7.99 17.08
CA PRO A 496 -17.49 7.73 15.95
C PRO A 496 -16.79 6.34 16.01
N LYS A 497 -16.83 5.71 17.19
CA LYS A 497 -16.27 4.39 17.50
C LYS A 497 -17.32 3.27 17.51
N SER A 498 -18.59 3.56 17.21
CA SER A 498 -19.66 2.56 17.16
C SER A 498 -19.59 1.68 15.90
N PRO A 499 -20.14 0.45 15.94
CA PRO A 499 -20.34 -0.38 14.74
C PRO A 499 -21.17 0.35 13.67
N THR A 500 -22.23 1.05 14.09
CA THR A 500 -23.09 1.86 13.21
C THR A 500 -22.27 2.92 12.45
N ALA A 501 -21.38 3.64 13.14
CA ALA A 501 -20.49 4.58 12.47
C ALA A 501 -19.53 3.87 11.50
N ALA A 502 -19.02 2.69 11.85
CA ALA A 502 -18.12 1.92 10.98
C ALA A 502 -18.82 1.45 9.70
N PHE A 503 -20.03 0.91 9.78
CA PHE A 503 -20.83 0.51 8.63
C PHE A 503 -21.24 1.71 7.79
N LEU A 504 -21.72 2.80 8.41
CA LEU A 504 -22.09 4.01 7.67
C LEU A 504 -20.91 4.55 6.87
N LYS A 505 -19.73 4.67 7.48
CA LYS A 505 -18.52 5.10 6.77
C LYS A 505 -18.04 4.11 5.71
N LEU A 506 -18.35 2.82 5.82
CA LEU A 506 -17.99 1.79 4.86
C LEU A 506 -18.89 1.86 3.62
N TYR A 507 -20.21 1.76 3.83
CA TYR A 507 -21.21 1.79 2.76
C TYR A 507 -21.23 3.12 2.03
N THR A 508 -21.13 4.26 2.75
CA THR A 508 -21.03 5.56 2.08
C THR A 508 -19.77 5.66 1.20
N ALA A 509 -18.63 5.09 1.63
CA ALA A 509 -17.41 5.14 0.83
C ALA A 509 -17.51 4.34 -0.46
N PHE A 510 -18.11 3.14 -0.40
CA PHE A 510 -18.34 2.31 -1.59
C PHE A 510 -19.44 2.86 -2.49
N LEU A 511 -20.48 3.49 -1.93
CA LEU A 511 -21.50 4.20 -2.69
C LEU A 511 -20.89 5.36 -3.48
N VAL A 512 -20.06 6.19 -2.83
CA VAL A 512 -19.33 7.28 -3.51
C VAL A 512 -18.43 6.74 -4.61
N SER A 513 -17.71 5.64 -4.36
CA SER A 513 -16.90 4.97 -5.40
C SER A 513 -17.76 4.48 -6.57
N GLY A 514 -18.94 3.91 -6.28
CA GLY A 514 -19.91 3.50 -7.28
C GLY A 514 -20.43 4.67 -8.12
N THR A 515 -20.76 5.80 -7.48
CA THR A 515 -21.22 7.02 -8.17
C THR A 515 -20.14 7.62 -9.06
N VAL A 516 -18.86 7.55 -8.67
CA VAL A 516 -17.75 7.98 -9.52
C VAL A 516 -17.73 7.19 -10.84
N HIS A 517 -17.85 5.87 -10.75
CA HIS A 517 -17.82 4.99 -11.93
C HIS A 517 -19.14 5.00 -12.70
N PHE A 518 -20.26 5.34 -12.06
CA PHE A 518 -21.53 5.59 -12.73
C PHE A 518 -21.45 6.71 -13.77
N ILE A 519 -20.61 7.73 -13.54
CA ILE A 519 -20.33 8.75 -14.58
C ILE A 519 -19.65 8.11 -15.80
N GLY A 520 -18.86 7.06 -15.60
CA GLY A 520 -18.36 6.18 -16.66
C GLY A 520 -19.48 5.42 -17.38
N ASP A 521 -20.39 4.78 -16.63
CA ASP A 521 -21.55 4.06 -17.20
C ASP A 521 -22.36 4.99 -18.16
N LEU A 522 -22.56 6.26 -17.79
CA LEU A 522 -23.27 7.25 -18.60
C LEU A 522 -22.58 7.56 -19.94
N MET A 523 -21.24 7.53 -19.98
CA MET A 523 -20.48 7.83 -21.20
C MET A 523 -20.53 6.69 -22.22
N VAL A 524 -20.81 5.46 -21.78
CA VAL A 524 -20.95 4.28 -22.63
C VAL A 524 -22.31 4.22 -23.37
N ARG A 525 -23.32 4.99 -22.93
CA ARG A 525 -24.65 5.16 -23.57
C ARG A 525 -25.46 3.89 -23.89
N LYS A 526 -25.35 2.91 -23.01
CA LYS A 526 -26.25 1.75 -22.97
C LYS A 526 -27.11 1.86 -21.70
N PRO A 527 -28.32 2.44 -21.78
CA PRO A 527 -29.17 2.69 -20.61
C PRO A 527 -29.41 1.45 -19.74
N GLU A 528 -29.39 0.26 -20.34
CA GLU A 528 -29.49 -1.03 -19.68
C GLU A 528 -28.37 -1.30 -18.65
N TYR A 529 -27.22 -0.64 -18.78
CA TYR A 529 -26.10 -0.78 -17.83
C TYR A 529 -25.91 0.42 -16.90
N TYR A 530 -26.82 1.38 -16.92
CA TYR A 530 -26.72 2.53 -16.01
C TYR A 530 -26.86 2.06 -14.54
N GLY A 531 -25.80 2.28 -13.76
CA GLY A 531 -25.79 1.98 -12.33
C GLY A 531 -25.22 0.61 -11.97
N VAL A 532 -24.76 -0.18 -12.95
CA VAL A 532 -24.05 -1.45 -12.68
C VAL A 532 -22.81 -1.22 -11.82
N SER A 533 -22.12 -0.10 -12.02
CA SER A 533 -21.00 0.31 -11.18
C SER A 533 -21.40 0.55 -9.73
N ILE A 534 -22.55 1.22 -9.49
CA ILE A 534 -23.06 1.46 -8.13
C ILE A 534 -23.34 0.14 -7.42
N LEU A 535 -24.00 -0.79 -8.12
CA LEU A 535 -24.29 -2.12 -7.61
C LEU A 535 -22.99 -2.87 -7.26
N PHE A 536 -22.05 -2.95 -8.20
CA PHE A 536 -20.79 -3.67 -8.01
C PHE A 536 -19.98 -3.14 -6.81
N PHE A 537 -19.77 -1.83 -6.71
CA PHE A 537 -18.97 -1.27 -5.62
C PHE A 537 -19.69 -1.42 -4.27
N THR A 538 -21.01 -1.28 -4.22
CA THR A 538 -21.79 -1.46 -2.98
C THR A 538 -21.75 -2.92 -2.50
N LEU A 539 -21.75 -3.90 -3.41
CA LEU A 539 -21.56 -5.31 -3.06
C LEU A 539 -20.23 -5.55 -2.32
N GLN A 540 -19.18 -4.79 -2.60
CA GLN A 540 -17.91 -4.95 -1.87
C GLN A 540 -18.03 -4.60 -0.38
N ALA A 541 -18.88 -3.61 -0.04
CA ALA A 541 -19.21 -3.31 1.36
C ALA A 541 -19.98 -4.45 2.04
N VAL A 542 -20.86 -5.13 1.28
CA VAL A 542 -21.58 -6.33 1.73
C VAL A 542 -20.60 -7.48 1.98
N GLY A 543 -19.68 -7.74 1.05
CA GLY A 543 -18.64 -8.77 1.20
C GLY A 543 -17.76 -8.54 2.43
N ILE A 544 -17.38 -7.28 2.68
CA ILE A 544 -16.64 -6.90 3.90
C ILE A 544 -17.50 -7.13 5.15
N THR A 545 -18.80 -6.83 5.09
CA THR A 545 -19.72 -7.03 6.22
C THR A 545 -19.89 -8.51 6.54
N ILE A 546 -20.11 -9.36 5.52
CA ILE A 546 -20.17 -10.82 5.64
C ILE A 546 -18.87 -11.34 6.24
N GLU A 547 -17.72 -10.90 5.72
CA GLU A 547 -16.41 -11.30 6.23
C GLU A 547 -16.22 -10.93 7.72
N GLU A 548 -16.63 -9.73 8.14
CA GLU A 548 -16.55 -9.33 9.55
C GLU A 548 -17.54 -10.10 10.44
N LEU A 549 -18.74 -10.42 9.94
CA LEU A 549 -19.72 -11.25 10.64
C LEU A 549 -19.21 -12.68 10.80
N LEU A 550 -18.69 -13.30 9.74
CA LEU A 550 -18.07 -14.63 9.80
C LEU A 550 -16.90 -14.65 10.79
N LYS A 551 -16.00 -13.65 10.74
CA LYS A 551 -14.93 -13.49 11.73
C LYS A 551 -15.48 -13.34 13.14
N PHE A 552 -16.59 -12.63 13.33
CA PHE A 552 -17.23 -12.47 14.63
C PHE A 552 -17.81 -13.81 15.13
N PHE A 553 -18.57 -14.53 14.32
CA PHE A 553 -19.17 -15.83 14.69
C PHE A 553 -18.11 -16.90 14.96
N VAL A 554 -17.08 -16.99 14.11
CA VAL A 554 -15.94 -17.91 14.32
C VAL A 554 -15.24 -17.60 15.65
N ARG A 555 -15.02 -16.33 15.99
CA ARG A 555 -14.41 -15.97 17.29
C ARG A 555 -15.33 -16.18 18.49
N ARG A 556 -16.65 -16.10 18.29
CA ARG A 556 -17.65 -16.16 19.37
C ARG A 556 -18.09 -17.58 19.71
N TYR A 557 -18.13 -18.46 18.70
CA TYR A 557 -18.69 -19.81 18.80
C TYR A 557 -17.73 -20.89 18.27
N GLY A 558 -16.70 -20.53 17.51
CA GLY A 558 -15.64 -21.47 17.15
C GLY A 558 -14.87 -21.84 18.41
N HIS A 559 -15.00 -23.08 18.86
CA HIS A 559 -14.34 -23.66 20.03
C HIS A 559 -12.80 -23.71 19.86
N GLY A 560 -12.14 -22.56 19.77
CA GLY A 560 -10.67 -22.42 19.72
C GLY A 560 -9.98 -22.81 18.41
N TRP A 561 -10.69 -23.31 17.40
CA TRP A 561 -10.11 -23.75 16.12
C TRP A 561 -9.38 -22.65 15.34
N ASP A 562 -9.74 -21.38 15.52
CA ASP A 562 -9.04 -20.24 14.89
C ASP A 562 -7.69 -19.91 15.55
N ARG A 563 -7.43 -20.41 16.76
CA ARG A 563 -6.18 -20.18 17.52
C ARG A 563 -5.14 -21.27 17.32
N THR A 564 -5.52 -22.42 16.77
CA THR A 564 -4.63 -23.57 16.52
C THR A 564 -4.11 -23.63 15.08
N LEU A 565 -4.73 -22.90 14.15
CA LEU A 565 -4.32 -22.89 12.75
C LEU A 565 -3.16 -21.92 12.51
N PRO A 566 -2.09 -22.34 11.82
CA PRO A 566 -1.03 -21.44 11.40
C PRO A 566 -1.54 -20.27 10.57
N ASP A 567 -0.91 -19.09 10.71
CA ASP A 567 -1.28 -17.87 9.98
C ASP A 567 -1.40 -18.07 8.45
N TRP A 568 -0.58 -18.96 7.88
CA TRP A 568 -0.63 -19.24 6.44
C TRP A 568 -1.92 -19.95 6.01
N VAL A 569 -2.53 -20.76 6.88
CA VAL A 569 -3.82 -21.41 6.63
C VAL A 569 -4.94 -20.38 6.64
N GLY A 570 -4.94 -19.48 7.64
CA GLY A 570 -5.89 -18.37 7.70
C GLY A 570 -5.78 -17.44 6.49
N LYS A 571 -4.56 -17.16 6.03
CA LYS A 571 -4.34 -16.42 4.77
C LYS A 571 -4.81 -17.21 3.54
N GLY A 572 -4.57 -18.52 3.50
CA GLY A 572 -5.05 -19.41 2.43
C GLY A 572 -6.56 -19.37 2.27
N VAL A 573 -7.30 -19.59 3.37
CA VAL A 573 -8.77 -19.47 3.41
C VAL A 573 -9.21 -18.08 2.98
N GLY A 574 -8.50 -17.04 3.44
CA GLY A 574 -8.76 -15.67 3.06
C GLY A 574 -8.59 -15.39 1.56
N TYR A 575 -7.55 -15.93 0.91
CA TYR A 575 -7.38 -15.81 -0.54
C TYR A 575 -8.47 -16.53 -1.31
N VAL A 576 -8.86 -17.73 -0.88
CA VAL A 576 -9.99 -18.46 -1.46
C VAL A 576 -11.28 -17.64 -1.33
N TRP A 577 -11.53 -17.04 -0.17
CA TRP A 577 -12.68 -16.17 0.06
C TRP A 577 -12.67 -14.94 -0.87
N VAL A 578 -11.55 -14.25 -1.00
CA VAL A 578 -11.45 -13.09 -1.90
C VAL A 578 -11.65 -13.48 -3.35
N LEU A 579 -11.01 -14.57 -3.80
CA LEU A 579 -11.17 -15.06 -5.16
C LEU A 579 -12.62 -15.44 -5.44
N TYR A 580 -13.25 -16.16 -4.51
CA TYR A 580 -14.67 -16.52 -4.59
C TYR A 580 -15.57 -15.29 -4.65
N TRP A 581 -15.38 -14.33 -3.75
CA TRP A 581 -16.19 -13.12 -3.68
C TRP A 581 -16.06 -12.26 -4.96
N LEU A 582 -14.84 -12.11 -5.47
CA LEU A 582 -14.61 -11.39 -6.72
C LEU A 582 -15.19 -12.13 -7.92
N THR A 583 -15.02 -13.45 -8.02
CA THR A 583 -15.62 -14.25 -9.10
C THR A 583 -17.16 -14.28 -9.05
N LEU A 584 -17.74 -14.07 -7.86
CA LEU A 584 -19.19 -13.91 -7.70
C LEU A 584 -19.68 -12.55 -8.17
N THR A 585 -18.97 -11.47 -7.83
CA THR A 585 -19.45 -10.09 -8.01
C THR A 585 -18.97 -9.42 -9.31
N MET A 586 -17.79 -9.78 -9.81
CA MET A 586 -17.19 -9.18 -11.02
C MET A 586 -18.01 -9.33 -12.31
N PRO A 587 -18.79 -10.40 -12.54
CA PRO A 587 -19.67 -10.46 -13.71
C PRO A 587 -20.64 -9.27 -13.82
N VAL A 588 -20.98 -8.59 -12.70
CA VAL A 588 -21.77 -7.34 -12.73
C VAL A 588 -21.09 -6.24 -13.55
N LEU A 589 -19.75 -6.22 -13.61
CA LEU A 589 -18.98 -5.30 -14.43
C LEU A 589 -18.52 -5.92 -15.75
N ILE A 590 -18.08 -7.18 -15.74
CA ILE A 590 -17.45 -7.78 -16.91
C ILE A 590 -18.48 -8.03 -18.01
N ASP A 591 -19.68 -8.57 -17.70
CA ASP A 591 -20.68 -8.88 -18.73
C ASP A 591 -21.09 -7.60 -19.50
N PRO A 592 -21.48 -6.50 -18.82
CA PRO A 592 -21.72 -5.22 -19.51
C PRO A 592 -20.50 -4.68 -20.26
N ALA A 593 -19.31 -4.74 -19.66
CA ALA A 593 -18.08 -4.21 -20.26
C ALA A 593 -17.74 -4.91 -21.58
N THR A 594 -17.93 -6.23 -21.65
CA THR A 594 -17.72 -6.99 -22.88
C THR A 594 -18.84 -6.73 -23.89
N GLU A 595 -20.10 -6.62 -23.45
CA GLU A 595 -21.23 -6.30 -24.34
C GLU A 595 -21.11 -4.92 -25.01
N VAL A 596 -20.41 -3.98 -24.38
CA VAL A 596 -20.11 -2.65 -24.96
C VAL A 596 -18.77 -2.60 -25.72
N GLY A 597 -18.00 -3.69 -25.70
CA GLY A 597 -16.81 -3.86 -26.54
C GLY A 597 -15.47 -3.48 -25.89
N PHE A 598 -15.32 -3.56 -24.57
CA PHE A 598 -14.03 -3.28 -23.90
C PHE A 598 -12.88 -4.18 -24.37
N ASP A 599 -13.20 -5.36 -24.90
CA ASP A 599 -12.26 -6.35 -25.43
C ASP A 599 -11.89 -6.09 -26.91
N LYS A 600 -12.70 -5.33 -27.65
CA LYS A 600 -12.52 -5.06 -29.09
C LYS A 600 -11.48 -3.98 -29.38
N GLU A 601 -11.24 -3.07 -28.44
CA GLU A 601 -10.36 -1.91 -28.64
C GLU A 601 -8.90 -2.23 -28.29
N SER A 602 -8.01 -2.17 -29.29
CA SER A 602 -6.58 -2.30 -29.03
C SER A 602 -6.01 -0.95 -28.57
N LEU A 603 -5.82 -0.79 -27.26
CA LEU A 603 -5.10 0.37 -26.70
C LEU A 603 -3.66 0.49 -27.21
N ILE A 604 -3.11 -0.57 -27.80
CA ILE A 604 -1.74 -0.68 -28.24
C ILE A 604 -1.71 -1.08 -29.73
N PRO A 605 -0.97 -0.37 -30.60
CA PRO A 605 -0.92 -0.64 -32.04
C PRO A 605 -0.12 -1.90 -32.42
N VAL A 606 0.76 -2.40 -31.54
CA VAL A 606 1.60 -3.59 -31.77
C VAL A 606 1.56 -4.51 -30.55
N SER A 607 1.23 -5.79 -30.76
CA SER A 607 1.16 -6.81 -29.69
C SER A 607 2.31 -7.83 -29.82
N PRO A 608 3.41 -7.66 -29.05
CA PRO A 608 4.48 -8.67 -29.00
C PRO A 608 3.98 -10.04 -28.55
N VAL A 609 2.97 -10.09 -27.66
CA VAL A 609 2.41 -11.37 -27.18
C VAL A 609 1.67 -12.07 -28.31
N LYS A 610 0.88 -11.36 -29.14
CA LYS A 610 0.22 -11.96 -30.32
C LYS A 610 1.23 -12.52 -31.31
N ILE A 611 2.34 -11.81 -31.55
CA ILE A 611 3.44 -12.29 -32.40
C ILE A 611 4.03 -13.58 -31.83
N LEU A 612 4.34 -13.62 -30.53
CA LEU A 612 4.83 -14.83 -29.87
C LEU A 612 3.82 -15.99 -29.95
N PHE A 613 2.53 -15.73 -29.69
CA PHE A 613 1.48 -16.75 -29.80
C PHE A 613 1.35 -17.32 -31.21
N SER A 614 1.50 -16.49 -32.26
CA SER A 614 1.49 -16.94 -33.65
C SER A 614 2.69 -17.82 -34.04
N LEU A 615 3.82 -17.69 -33.32
CA LEU A 615 5.00 -18.53 -33.53
C LEU A 615 4.86 -19.94 -32.91
N TYR A 616 3.99 -20.09 -31.90
CA TYR A 616 3.80 -21.34 -31.16
C TYR A 616 2.47 -22.06 -31.44
N SER A 617 1.52 -21.43 -32.14
CA SER A 617 0.21 -22.02 -32.46
C SER A 617 0.15 -22.48 -33.91
N PRO A 618 -0.29 -23.72 -34.23
CA PRO A 618 -0.44 -24.19 -35.60
C PRO A 618 -1.53 -23.40 -36.37
N PRO A 619 -1.60 -23.49 -37.73
CA PRO A 619 -2.32 -22.56 -38.62
C PRO A 619 -3.86 -22.58 -38.55
N ALA A 620 -4.46 -23.08 -37.46
CA ALA A 620 -5.91 -23.15 -37.28
C ALA A 620 -6.51 -21.88 -36.65
N PHE A 621 -5.70 -20.93 -36.20
CA PHE A 621 -6.15 -19.62 -35.73
C PHE A 621 -5.89 -18.56 -36.81
N THR A 622 -6.73 -18.55 -37.85
CA THR A 622 -6.80 -17.40 -38.76
C THR A 622 -7.38 -16.22 -37.98
N PHE A 623 -6.52 -15.30 -37.57
CA PHE A 623 -6.91 -14.01 -37.04
C PHE A 623 -7.49 -13.17 -38.18
N SER A 624 -8.82 -13.04 -38.25
CA SER A 624 -9.50 -11.98 -39.02
C SER A 624 -9.56 -10.69 -38.23
#